data_AF-A0AAE9AAG4-F1
#
_entry.id   AF-A0AAE9AAG4-F1
#
_cell.length_a   1.000
_cell.length_b   1.000
_cell.length_c   1.000
_cell.angle_alpha   90.00
_cell.angle_beta   90.00
_cell.angle_gamma   90.00
#
_symmetry.space_group_name_H-M   'P 1'
#
loop_
_entity.id
_entity.type
_entity.pdbx_description
1 polymer ?
#
loop_
_entity_poly.entity_id
_entity_poly.type
_entity_poly.pdbx_seq_one_letter_code
_entity_poly.pdbx_strand_id
1 'polypeptide(L)'
;MAFVITYPIAMFPYLVRPLFTCFTGLLMLVSVDDEFLSNRVLTYIGDISYSLYLIHWPVYAYTKVTFENNPYALASGLLVSVILAVIVYETYEKWYLKLSNTSCALLIVFFFIMNVALINKDAIHDMNFLNDQASQNSSEGFQRLDGVTPNMTFDDAARLNKMWNKFDIETMIEPGCVKRTPKHSRWCDYETKGDEYKLAIFGNSYTKNHHKMFVQECKNRAYNITMDSERGCEPLAATPSDHPCVKKLSEFVEFIESAKPDYAFIFTRFFAVADPFKDKDNQDMEHDRTYIEMKSQLNKFLPNIKKKLYILDSFPRANAGYISHVASDLKNGKSIEEISKSLLRPDGYERGRLRHAALVKECGEKCELIDYLPLLWNNATSTYQYFDKRGFSYFTSPNHLSAHGIELVRPIYTKICASLK
;
A
#
# COMPACT_ATOMS: atom_id res chain seq x y z
N MET A 1 40.03 -16.22 -19.47
CA MET A 1 38.99 -15.26 -19.01
C MET A 1 39.37 -13.81 -19.31
N ALA A 2 40.59 -13.35 -19.00
CA ALA A 2 41.04 -11.97 -19.27
C ALA A 2 40.87 -11.53 -20.74
N PHE A 3 41.19 -12.38 -21.72
CA PHE A 3 41.06 -12.07 -23.15
C PHE A 3 39.61 -11.83 -23.61
N VAL A 4 38.66 -12.58 -23.04
CA VAL A 4 37.21 -12.47 -23.34
C VAL A 4 36.63 -11.18 -22.75
N ILE A 5 37.20 -10.71 -21.63
CA ILE A 5 36.80 -9.46 -20.98
C ILE A 5 37.37 -8.24 -21.74
N THR A 6 38.57 -8.36 -22.32
CA THR A 6 39.24 -7.26 -23.04
C THR A 6 38.79 -7.10 -24.48
N TYR A 7 38.28 -8.16 -25.13
CA TYR A 7 37.80 -8.14 -26.52
C TYR A 7 36.46 -8.87 -26.64
N PRO A 8 35.32 -8.16 -26.53
CA PRO A 8 33.99 -8.75 -26.61
C PRO A 8 33.60 -8.98 -28.08
N ILE A 9 34.33 -9.86 -28.77
CA ILE A 9 33.97 -10.29 -30.13
C ILE A 9 33.06 -11.51 -29.99
N ALA A 10 31.82 -11.39 -30.47
CA ALA A 10 30.86 -12.50 -30.47
C ALA A 10 31.32 -13.59 -31.44
N MET A 11 31.94 -14.65 -30.91
CA MET A 11 32.35 -15.80 -31.71
C MET A 11 31.19 -16.78 -31.93
N PHE A 12 31.19 -17.47 -33.07
CA PHE A 12 30.15 -18.41 -33.46
C PHE A 12 30.05 -19.62 -32.49
N PRO A 13 28.97 -19.75 -31.69
CA PRO A 13 28.89 -20.76 -30.63
C PRO A 13 28.98 -22.20 -31.11
N TYR A 14 28.50 -22.47 -32.33
CA TYR A 14 28.49 -23.80 -32.95
C TYR A 14 29.87 -24.29 -33.38
N LEU A 15 30.83 -23.38 -33.61
CA LEU A 15 32.23 -23.74 -33.90
C LEU A 15 33.07 -23.79 -32.63
N VAL A 16 32.85 -22.83 -31.73
CA VAL A 16 33.67 -22.61 -30.55
C VAL A 16 33.48 -23.73 -29.52
N ARG A 17 32.24 -24.19 -29.31
CA ARG A 17 31.96 -25.23 -28.30
C ARG A 17 32.61 -26.57 -28.64
N PRO A 18 32.45 -27.16 -29.84
CA PRO A 18 33.14 -28.40 -30.19
C PRO A 18 34.66 -28.24 -30.14
N LEU A 19 35.20 -27.12 -30.61
CA LEU A 19 36.63 -26.85 -30.60
C LEU A 19 37.21 -26.87 -29.19
N PHE A 20 36.63 -26.12 -28.25
CA PHE A 20 37.09 -26.11 -26.86
C PHE A 20 36.87 -27.44 -26.15
N THR A 21 35.79 -28.17 -26.45
CA THR A 21 35.56 -29.51 -25.89
C THR A 21 36.62 -30.50 -26.38
N CYS A 22 36.88 -30.56 -27.69
CA CYS A 22 37.92 -31.42 -28.26
C CYS A 22 39.32 -31.05 -27.75
N PHE A 23 39.62 -29.74 -27.69
CA PHE A 23 40.86 -29.23 -27.12
C PHE A 23 41.03 -29.63 -25.65
N THR A 24 39.99 -29.48 -24.83
CA THR A 24 40.02 -29.89 -23.42
C THR A 24 40.22 -31.40 -23.29
N GLY A 25 39.56 -32.22 -24.11
CA GLY A 25 39.76 -33.66 -24.14
C GLY A 25 41.19 -34.07 -24.55
N LEU A 26 41.75 -33.44 -25.58
CA LEU A 26 43.15 -33.62 -25.99
C LEU A 26 44.12 -33.21 -24.87
N LEU A 27 43.84 -32.09 -24.20
CA LEU A 27 44.68 -31.58 -23.11
C LEU A 27 44.64 -32.49 -21.89
N MET A 28 43.47 -33.07 -21.55
CA MET A 28 43.35 -34.09 -20.50
C MET A 28 44.16 -35.35 -20.84
N LEU A 29 44.15 -35.81 -22.09
CA LEU A 29 44.94 -36.97 -22.53
C LEU A 29 46.45 -36.73 -22.46
N VAL A 30 46.91 -35.51 -22.77
CA VAL A 30 48.33 -35.13 -22.71
C VAL A 30 48.78 -34.83 -21.27
N SER A 31 47.87 -34.41 -20.39
CA SER A 31 48.18 -33.98 -19.02
C SER A 31 48.57 -35.10 -18.04
N VAL A 32 48.43 -36.38 -18.42
CA VAL A 32 48.63 -37.53 -17.52
C VAL A 32 50.09 -37.63 -17.01
N ASP A 33 51.06 -37.16 -17.80
CA ASP A 33 52.50 -37.25 -17.48
C ASP A 33 53.24 -35.89 -17.54
N ASP A 34 52.53 -34.76 -17.58
CA ASP A 34 53.13 -33.42 -17.76
C ASP A 34 53.27 -32.65 -16.44
N GLU A 35 54.51 -32.32 -16.04
CA GLU A 35 54.84 -31.57 -14.81
C GLU A 35 54.30 -30.12 -14.78
N PHE A 36 54.05 -29.51 -15.95
CA PHE A 36 53.56 -28.14 -16.04
C PHE A 36 52.05 -28.08 -15.81
N LEU A 37 51.29 -28.99 -16.43
CA LEU A 37 49.83 -29.08 -16.27
C LEU A 37 49.40 -29.70 -14.92
N SER A 38 50.27 -30.48 -14.28
CA SER A 38 50.07 -31.04 -12.94
C SER A 38 50.55 -30.13 -11.79
N ASN A 39 50.87 -28.86 -12.09
CA ASN A 39 51.27 -27.90 -11.06
C ASN A 39 50.15 -27.67 -10.03
N ARG A 40 50.50 -27.75 -8.74
CA ARG A 40 49.60 -27.57 -7.59
C ARG A 40 48.70 -26.33 -7.69
N VAL A 41 49.18 -25.23 -8.26
CA VAL A 41 48.40 -24.00 -8.42
C VAL A 41 47.31 -24.17 -9.48
N LEU A 42 47.63 -24.80 -10.61
CA LEU A 42 46.66 -25.04 -11.69
C LEU A 42 45.61 -26.06 -11.27
N THR A 43 46.01 -27.12 -10.56
CA THR A 43 45.08 -28.09 -9.96
C THR A 43 44.13 -27.41 -8.98
N TYR A 44 44.64 -26.56 -8.09
CA TYR A 44 43.80 -25.85 -7.13
C TYR A 44 42.80 -24.88 -7.79
N ILE A 45 43.21 -24.20 -8.88
CA ILE A 45 42.27 -23.39 -9.69
C ILE A 45 41.18 -24.27 -10.32
N GLY A 46 41.55 -25.48 -10.76
CA GLY A 46 40.61 -26.49 -11.22
C GLY A 46 39.64 -26.93 -10.14
N ASP A 47 40.12 -27.18 -8.92
CA ASP A 47 39.32 -27.63 -7.79
C ASP A 47 38.26 -26.59 -7.37
N ILE A 48 38.61 -25.30 -7.36
CA ILE A 48 37.64 -24.23 -7.02
C ILE A 48 36.68 -23.91 -8.17
N SER A 49 36.89 -24.47 -9.38
CA SER A 49 36.20 -24.03 -10.59
C SER A 49 34.69 -24.27 -10.56
N TYR A 50 34.24 -25.34 -9.91
CA TYR A 50 32.82 -25.65 -9.75
C TYR A 50 32.12 -24.63 -8.86
N SER A 51 32.68 -24.38 -7.66
CA SER A 51 32.21 -23.32 -6.75
C SER A 51 32.22 -21.94 -7.42
N LEU A 52 33.27 -21.62 -8.18
CA LEU A 52 33.36 -20.36 -8.92
C LEU A 52 32.30 -20.26 -10.02
N TYR A 53 32.04 -21.34 -10.75
CA TYR A 53 30.99 -21.38 -11.78
C TYR A 53 29.61 -21.05 -11.21
N LEU A 54 29.28 -21.56 -10.02
CA LEU A 54 28.00 -21.28 -9.36
C LEU A 54 27.89 -19.83 -8.86
N ILE A 55 28.98 -19.26 -8.32
CA ILE A 55 28.94 -17.97 -7.60
C ILE A 55 29.14 -16.76 -8.52
N HIS A 56 29.99 -16.87 -9.54
CA HIS A 56 30.42 -15.69 -10.31
C HIS A 56 29.27 -15.01 -11.05
N TRP A 57 28.28 -15.77 -11.55
CA TRP A 57 27.19 -15.20 -12.35
C TRP A 57 26.19 -14.39 -11.51
N PRO A 58 25.67 -14.89 -10.36
CA PRO A 58 24.86 -14.08 -9.45
C PRO A 58 25.56 -12.80 -8.97
N VAL A 59 26.85 -12.88 -8.60
CA VAL A 59 27.64 -11.73 -8.15
C VAL A 59 27.82 -10.71 -9.28
N TYR A 60 28.13 -11.18 -10.50
CA TYR A 60 28.21 -10.34 -11.68
C TYR A 60 26.89 -9.62 -11.97
N ALA A 61 25.77 -10.35 -11.96
CA ALA A 61 24.44 -9.79 -12.20
C ALA A 61 24.07 -8.73 -11.14
N TYR A 62 24.27 -9.02 -9.86
CA TYR A 62 24.03 -8.07 -8.77
C TYR A 62 24.86 -6.79 -8.92
N THR A 63 26.15 -6.93 -9.21
CA THR A 63 27.08 -5.81 -9.38
C THR A 63 26.67 -4.94 -10.56
N LYS A 64 26.28 -5.56 -11.68
CA LYS A 64 25.84 -4.88 -12.89
C LYS A 64 24.57 -4.06 -12.67
N VAL A 65 23.61 -4.60 -11.92
CA VAL A 65 22.34 -3.92 -11.59
C VAL A 65 22.56 -2.78 -10.60
N THR A 66 23.44 -2.96 -9.61
CA THR A 66 23.62 -2.01 -8.51
C THR A 66 24.53 -0.83 -8.88
N PHE A 67 25.54 -1.06 -9.71
CA PHE A 67 26.61 -0.09 -9.98
C PHE A 67 26.75 0.28 -11.47
N GLU A 68 25.70 0.07 -12.27
CA GLU A 68 25.56 0.57 -13.66
C GLU A 68 26.83 0.43 -14.54
N ASN A 69 27.22 -0.81 -14.86
CA ASN A 69 28.37 -1.15 -15.72
C ASN A 69 29.74 -0.51 -15.32
N ASN A 70 29.89 -0.03 -14.09
CA ASN A 70 31.18 0.50 -13.61
C ASN A 70 32.27 -0.59 -13.67
N PRO A 71 33.37 -0.38 -14.42
CA PRO A 71 34.40 -1.41 -14.64
C PRO A 71 35.13 -1.80 -13.35
N TYR A 72 35.31 -0.85 -12.41
CA TYR A 72 35.93 -1.12 -11.11
C TYR A 72 35.02 -1.97 -10.21
N ALA A 73 33.70 -1.74 -10.28
CA ALA A 73 32.72 -2.55 -9.57
C ALA A 73 32.68 -3.98 -10.13
N LEU A 74 32.71 -4.14 -11.46
CA LEU A 74 32.75 -5.47 -12.09
C LEU A 74 34.04 -6.23 -11.76
N ALA A 75 35.19 -5.55 -11.74
CA ALA A 75 36.46 -6.15 -11.33
C ALA A 75 36.45 -6.56 -9.85
N SER A 76 35.90 -5.72 -8.96
CA SER A 76 35.76 -6.08 -7.54
C SER A 76 34.76 -7.22 -7.33
N GLY A 77 33.65 -7.25 -8.07
CA GLY A 77 32.69 -8.36 -8.07
C GLY A 77 33.32 -9.69 -8.51
N LEU A 78 34.20 -9.68 -9.52
CA LEU A 78 34.97 -10.85 -9.91
C LEU A 78 35.91 -11.33 -8.79
N LEU A 79 36.65 -10.41 -8.15
CA LEU A 79 37.53 -10.74 -7.04
C LEU A 79 36.75 -11.34 -5.87
N VAL A 80 35.61 -10.74 -5.52
CA VAL A 80 34.69 -11.26 -4.49
C VAL A 80 34.19 -12.65 -4.86
N SER A 81 33.87 -12.91 -6.13
CA SER A 81 33.45 -14.23 -6.59
C SER A 81 34.52 -15.30 -6.40
N VAL A 82 35.80 -14.97 -6.67
CA VAL A 82 36.93 -15.89 -6.46
C VAL A 82 37.13 -16.16 -4.97
N ILE A 83 37.09 -15.13 -4.12
CA ILE A 83 37.22 -15.28 -2.66
C ILE A 83 36.10 -16.16 -2.11
N LEU A 84 34.84 -15.89 -2.51
CA LEU A 84 33.70 -16.69 -2.10
C LEU A 84 33.79 -18.14 -2.59
N ALA A 85 34.27 -18.37 -3.82
CA ALA A 85 34.49 -19.70 -4.34
C ALA A 85 35.54 -20.48 -3.53
N VAL A 86 36.65 -19.85 -3.16
CA VAL A 86 37.67 -20.45 -2.28
C VAL A 86 37.07 -20.80 -0.91
N ILE A 87 36.30 -19.88 -0.32
CA ILE A 87 35.64 -20.14 0.97
C ILE A 87 34.69 -21.32 0.88
N VAL A 88 33.82 -21.36 -0.14
CA VAL A 88 32.85 -22.45 -0.32
C VAL A 88 33.56 -23.77 -0.60
N TYR A 89 34.60 -23.76 -1.42
CA TYR A 89 35.39 -24.96 -1.71
C TYR A 89 36.05 -25.53 -0.44
N GLU A 90 36.77 -24.70 0.31
CA GLU A 90 37.51 -25.13 1.50
C GLU A 90 36.60 -25.55 2.67
N THR A 91 35.47 -24.88 2.84
CA THR A 91 34.58 -25.10 3.99
C THR A 91 33.44 -26.08 3.71
N TYR A 92 32.78 -25.97 2.56
CA TYR A 92 31.57 -26.72 2.25
C TYR A 92 31.85 -27.86 1.28
N GLU A 93 32.50 -27.63 0.15
CA GLU A 93 32.69 -28.64 -0.89
C GLU A 93 33.54 -29.82 -0.40
N LYS A 94 34.71 -29.55 0.19
CA LYS A 94 35.58 -30.59 0.78
C LYS A 94 34.91 -31.39 1.90
N TRP A 95 33.99 -30.77 2.63
CA TRP A 95 33.24 -31.43 3.70
C TRP A 95 32.10 -32.29 3.12
N TYR A 96 31.30 -31.72 2.23
CA TYR A 96 30.15 -32.35 1.58
C TYR A 96 30.55 -33.62 0.82
N LEU A 97 31.68 -33.59 0.10
CA LEU A 97 32.19 -34.75 -0.66
C LEU A 97 32.55 -35.95 0.22
N LYS A 98 32.68 -35.78 1.54
CA LYS A 98 32.97 -36.85 2.51
C LYS A 98 31.72 -37.41 3.18
N LEU A 99 30.55 -36.86 2.89
CA LEU A 99 29.29 -37.26 3.54
C LEU A 99 28.70 -38.52 2.94
N SER A 100 27.91 -39.23 3.74
CA SER A 100 27.10 -40.37 3.27
C SER A 100 25.92 -39.90 2.40
N ASN A 101 25.43 -40.76 1.51
CA ASN A 101 24.26 -40.47 0.68
C ASN A 101 23.04 -40.04 1.51
N THR A 102 22.83 -40.64 2.68
CA THR A 102 21.73 -40.29 3.60
C THR A 102 21.90 -38.89 4.17
N SER A 103 23.12 -38.52 4.58
CA SER A 103 23.43 -37.16 5.06
C SER A 103 23.24 -36.12 3.96
N CYS A 104 23.66 -36.42 2.72
CA CYS A 104 23.43 -35.56 1.56
C CYS A 104 21.93 -35.37 1.28
N ALA A 105 21.14 -36.44 1.33
CA ALA A 105 19.69 -36.36 1.13
C ALA A 105 19.02 -35.47 2.20
N LEU A 106 19.41 -35.60 3.47
CA LEU A 106 18.88 -34.77 4.56
C LEU A 106 19.26 -33.29 4.38
N LEU A 107 20.50 -32.99 3.97
CA LEU A 107 20.93 -31.63 3.67
C LEU A 107 20.14 -31.00 2.52
N ILE A 108 19.89 -31.75 1.45
CA ILE A 108 19.09 -31.28 0.31
C ILE A 108 17.69 -30.91 0.78
N VAL A 109 17.03 -31.77 1.56
CA VAL A 109 15.69 -31.51 2.10
C VAL A 109 15.70 -30.27 3.00
N PHE A 110 16.68 -30.16 3.91
CA PHE A 110 16.82 -29.00 4.79
C PHE A 110 17.00 -27.69 4.00
N PHE A 111 17.93 -27.66 3.05
CA PHE A 111 18.14 -26.47 2.22
C PHE A 111 16.94 -26.16 1.33
N PHE A 112 16.21 -27.17 0.85
CA PHE A 112 14.98 -26.97 0.10
C PHE A 112 13.89 -26.30 0.97
N ILE A 113 13.66 -26.81 2.19
CA ILE A 113 12.70 -26.21 3.14
C ILE A 113 13.12 -24.77 3.50
N MET A 114 14.40 -24.55 3.78
CA MET A 114 14.92 -23.21 4.08
C MET A 114 14.74 -22.25 2.90
N ASN A 115 14.97 -22.70 1.66
CA ASN A 115 14.70 -21.90 0.46
C ASN A 115 13.22 -21.58 0.33
N VAL A 116 12.33 -22.57 0.49
CA VAL A 116 10.88 -22.35 0.45
C VAL A 116 10.45 -21.35 1.52
N ALA A 117 10.98 -21.45 2.74
CA ALA A 117 10.67 -20.52 3.83
C ALA A 117 11.19 -19.10 3.55
N LEU A 118 12.39 -18.96 2.99
CA LEU A 118 12.97 -17.66 2.63
C LEU A 118 12.21 -17.01 1.47
N ILE A 119 11.85 -17.78 0.44
CA ILE A 119 11.06 -17.31 -0.70
C ILE A 119 9.68 -16.84 -0.25
N ASN A 120 9.06 -17.56 0.69
CA ASN A 120 7.72 -17.25 1.19
C ASN A 120 7.71 -16.40 2.45
N LYS A 121 8.85 -15.85 2.89
CA LYS A 121 8.96 -15.09 4.15
C LYS A 121 7.95 -13.94 4.21
N ASP A 122 7.82 -13.18 3.13
CA ASP A 122 6.87 -12.07 3.05
C ASP A 122 5.42 -12.56 3.11
N ALA A 123 5.09 -13.64 2.41
CA ALA A 123 3.75 -14.23 2.42
C ALA A 123 3.37 -14.81 3.80
N ILE A 124 4.32 -15.42 4.52
CA ILE A 124 4.13 -15.89 5.89
C ILE A 124 3.83 -14.70 6.82
N HIS A 125 4.60 -13.62 6.67
CA HIS A 125 4.38 -12.41 7.44
C HIS A 125 3.02 -11.75 7.15
N ASP A 126 2.62 -11.71 5.88
CA ASP A 126 1.31 -11.22 5.45
C ASP A 126 0.16 -12.01 6.08
N MET A 127 0.24 -13.34 6.04
CA MET A 127 -0.77 -14.21 6.64
C MET A 127 -0.88 -14.00 8.14
N ASN A 128 0.26 -13.90 8.85
CA ASN A 128 0.26 -13.62 10.27
C ASN A 128 -0.40 -12.27 10.59
N PHE A 129 -0.08 -11.22 9.82
CA PHE A 129 -0.70 -9.91 9.99
C PHE A 129 -2.23 -9.95 9.78
N LEU A 130 -2.71 -10.62 8.72
CA LEU A 130 -4.15 -10.76 8.47
C LEU A 130 -4.85 -11.59 9.56
N ASN A 131 -4.20 -12.65 10.05
CA ASN A 131 -4.72 -13.46 11.15
C ASN A 131 -4.82 -12.67 12.46
N ASP A 132 -3.81 -11.86 12.78
CA ASP A 132 -3.83 -10.99 13.96
C ASP A 132 -5.00 -10.00 13.86
N GLN A 133 -5.17 -9.36 12.69
CA GLN A 133 -6.29 -8.46 12.42
C GLN A 133 -7.66 -9.15 12.52
N ALA A 134 -7.77 -10.40 12.06
CA ALA A 134 -9.00 -11.18 12.18
C ALA A 134 -9.29 -11.59 13.64
N SER A 135 -8.27 -11.99 14.39
CA SER A 135 -8.39 -12.39 15.80
C SER A 135 -8.77 -11.23 16.72
N GLN A 136 -8.31 -10.01 16.42
CA GLN A 136 -8.70 -8.81 17.16
C GLN A 136 -10.20 -8.53 17.01
N ASN A 137 -10.80 -8.85 15.86
CA ASN A 137 -12.23 -8.65 15.59
C ASN A 137 -13.15 -9.60 16.39
N SER A 138 -12.62 -10.69 16.99
CA SER A 138 -13.45 -11.70 17.69
C SER A 138 -13.52 -11.52 19.20
N SER A 139 -12.76 -10.58 19.77
CA SER A 139 -12.78 -10.31 21.21
C SER A 139 -13.88 -9.31 21.59
N GLU A 140 -14.58 -9.56 22.70
CA GLU A 140 -15.64 -8.67 23.21
C GLU A 140 -15.04 -7.35 23.71
N GLY A 141 -15.01 -6.34 22.84
CA GLY A 141 -14.58 -4.98 23.11
C GLY A 141 -14.27 -4.23 21.82
N PHE A 142 -14.46 -2.91 21.78
CA PHE A 142 -14.08 -2.10 20.62
C PHE A 142 -12.54 -2.03 20.54
N GLN A 143 -11.91 -3.03 19.92
CA GLN A 143 -10.49 -3.00 19.68
C GLN A 143 -10.15 -1.98 18.58
N ARG A 144 -8.99 -1.34 18.72
CA ARG A 144 -8.44 -0.43 17.71
C ARG A 144 -8.16 -1.22 16.43
N LEU A 145 -8.47 -0.64 15.28
CA LEU A 145 -8.21 -1.22 13.95
C LEU A 145 -6.72 -1.19 13.57
N ASP A 146 -5.93 -0.35 14.24
CA ASP A 146 -4.53 -0.13 13.89
C ASP A 146 -3.56 -1.12 14.54
N GLY A 147 -3.97 -1.88 15.56
CA GLY A 147 -3.09 -2.79 16.30
C GLY A 147 -1.89 -2.09 16.96
N VAL A 148 -1.92 -0.76 17.09
CA VAL A 148 -0.80 0.01 17.63
C VAL A 148 -0.80 -0.06 19.15
N THR A 149 0.33 -0.46 19.74
CA THR A 149 0.52 -0.51 21.19
C THR A 149 1.49 0.58 21.67
N PRO A 150 1.48 0.96 22.97
CA PRO A 150 2.31 2.04 23.48
C PRO A 150 3.82 1.84 23.30
N ASN A 151 4.31 0.60 23.32
CA ASN A 151 5.74 0.26 23.36
C ASN A 151 6.38 0.02 21.98
N MET A 152 5.66 0.33 20.89
CA MET A 152 6.17 0.14 19.54
C MET A 152 7.23 1.17 19.15
N THR A 153 8.22 0.72 18.37
CA THR A 153 9.37 1.48 17.88
C THR A 153 9.14 2.09 16.49
N PHE A 154 10.10 2.87 16.00
CA PHE A 154 10.08 3.33 14.60
C PHE A 154 10.15 2.18 13.59
N ASP A 155 10.80 1.05 13.92
CA ASP A 155 10.85 -0.11 13.04
C ASP A 155 9.49 -0.83 12.99
N ASP A 156 8.75 -0.85 14.10
CA ASP A 156 7.36 -1.32 14.13
C ASP A 156 6.45 -0.41 13.31
N ALA A 157 6.65 0.91 13.39
CA ALA A 157 5.91 1.87 12.56
C ALA A 157 6.20 1.69 11.07
N ALA A 158 7.46 1.51 10.68
CA ALA A 158 7.82 1.21 9.30
C ALA A 158 7.15 -0.08 8.79
N ARG A 159 7.13 -1.13 9.62
CA ARG A 159 6.48 -2.41 9.32
C ARG A 159 4.96 -2.23 9.16
N LEU A 160 4.29 -1.58 10.12
CA LEU A 160 2.84 -1.37 10.07
C LEU A 160 2.41 -0.45 8.93
N ASN A 161 3.15 0.64 8.68
CA ASN A 161 2.91 1.49 7.51
C ASN A 161 3.02 0.68 6.20
N LYS A 162 4.00 -0.23 6.08
CA LYS A 162 4.13 -1.12 4.91
C LYS A 162 2.91 -2.05 4.78
N MET A 163 2.44 -2.63 5.89
CA MET A 163 1.26 -3.51 5.88
C MET A 163 -0.03 -2.75 5.53
N TRP A 164 -0.27 -1.58 6.14
CA TRP A 164 -1.43 -0.74 5.80
C TRP A 164 -1.38 -0.27 4.35
N ASN A 165 -0.21 0.03 3.81
CA ASN A 165 -0.08 0.36 2.39
C ASN A 165 -0.38 -0.83 1.47
N LYS A 166 0.03 -2.03 1.87
CA LYS A 166 -0.13 -3.24 1.06
C LYS A 166 -1.59 -3.68 0.98
N PHE A 167 -2.26 -3.75 2.12
CA PHE A 167 -3.64 -4.24 2.20
C PHE A 167 -4.67 -3.13 2.08
N ASP A 168 -4.35 -1.91 2.52
CA ASP A 168 -5.18 -0.71 2.37
C ASP A 168 -6.65 -1.00 2.76
N ILE A 169 -7.59 -0.85 1.83
CA ILE A 169 -9.02 -1.08 2.06
C ILE A 169 -9.35 -2.52 2.47
N GLU A 170 -8.55 -3.53 2.10
CA GLU A 170 -8.88 -4.94 2.36
C GLU A 170 -9.03 -5.24 3.86
N THR A 171 -8.27 -4.55 4.70
CA THR A 171 -8.34 -4.67 6.17
C THR A 171 -9.49 -3.87 6.81
N MET A 172 -10.16 -3.03 6.01
CA MET A 172 -11.21 -2.09 6.43
C MET A 172 -12.62 -2.52 6.00
N ILE A 173 -12.78 -3.75 5.51
CA ILE A 173 -14.08 -4.29 5.10
C ILE A 173 -14.70 -5.02 6.28
N GLU A 174 -15.90 -4.59 6.67
CA GLU A 174 -16.73 -5.34 7.62
C GLU A 174 -17.39 -6.53 6.92
N PRO A 175 -17.30 -7.76 7.47
CA PRO A 175 -18.01 -8.91 6.94
C PRO A 175 -19.53 -8.79 7.17
N GLY A 176 -20.32 -9.67 6.53
CA GLY A 176 -21.77 -9.68 6.72
C GLY A 176 -22.56 -8.87 5.69
N CYS A 177 -21.93 -8.49 4.59
CA CYS A 177 -22.59 -7.82 3.48
C CYS A 177 -23.72 -8.67 2.87
N VAL A 178 -24.96 -8.16 2.90
CA VAL A 178 -26.09 -8.73 2.19
C VAL A 178 -26.31 -7.93 0.90
N LYS A 179 -26.18 -8.60 -0.26
CA LYS A 179 -26.40 -7.95 -1.56
C LYS A 179 -27.85 -7.51 -1.70
N ARG A 180 -28.05 -6.20 -1.89
CA ARG A 180 -29.38 -5.58 -1.87
C ARG A 180 -30.20 -5.79 -3.14
N THR A 181 -29.53 -5.87 -4.30
CA THR A 181 -30.19 -6.03 -5.60
C THR A 181 -29.33 -6.81 -6.57
N PRO A 182 -29.89 -7.71 -7.40
CA PRO A 182 -29.13 -8.39 -8.44
C PRO A 182 -28.56 -7.41 -9.48
N LYS A 183 -29.21 -6.25 -9.68
CA LYS A 183 -28.86 -5.24 -10.70
C LYS A 183 -27.61 -4.43 -10.35
N HIS A 184 -27.28 -4.30 -9.06
CA HIS A 184 -26.12 -3.54 -8.61
C HIS A 184 -25.28 -4.37 -7.65
N SER A 185 -24.05 -4.70 -8.05
CA SER A 185 -23.17 -5.58 -7.27
C SER A 185 -22.56 -4.92 -6.03
N ARG A 186 -22.57 -3.59 -5.95
CA ARG A 186 -21.92 -2.84 -4.85
C ARG A 186 -22.89 -2.41 -3.75
N TRP A 187 -24.19 -2.43 -4.03
CA TRP A 187 -25.20 -2.10 -3.02
C TRP A 187 -25.31 -3.23 -2.01
N CYS A 188 -25.08 -2.86 -0.77
CA CYS A 188 -24.92 -3.81 0.30
C CYS A 188 -25.62 -3.31 1.56
N ASP A 189 -26.30 -4.22 2.25
CA ASP A 189 -26.97 -3.98 3.52
C ASP A 189 -26.29 -4.78 4.63
N TYR A 190 -26.17 -4.16 5.80
CA TYR A 190 -25.70 -4.77 7.03
C TYR A 190 -26.81 -4.68 8.06
N GLU A 191 -27.30 -5.85 8.47
CA GLU A 191 -28.23 -5.97 9.59
C GLU A 191 -27.44 -5.88 10.89
N THR A 192 -27.79 -4.94 11.74
CA THR A 192 -27.07 -4.64 12.98
C THR A 192 -27.94 -4.90 14.21
N LYS A 193 -27.36 -4.80 15.41
CA LYS A 193 -28.05 -5.18 16.66
C LYS A 193 -28.99 -4.11 17.20
N GLY A 194 -28.86 -2.86 16.75
CA GLY A 194 -29.76 -1.77 17.15
C GLY A 194 -31.12 -1.87 16.48
N ASP A 195 -32.04 -1.00 16.89
CA ASP A 195 -33.43 -1.00 16.43
C ASP A 195 -33.95 0.40 16.05
N GLU A 196 -33.12 1.45 16.13
CA GLU A 196 -33.61 2.84 16.08
C GLU A 196 -33.64 3.43 14.67
N TYR A 197 -32.56 3.28 13.89
CA TYR A 197 -32.40 4.02 12.62
C TYR A 197 -31.92 3.17 11.44
N LYS A 198 -32.32 3.58 10.23
CA LYS A 198 -31.68 3.18 8.99
C LYS A 198 -30.64 4.21 8.58
N LEU A 199 -29.39 3.77 8.44
CA LEU A 199 -28.28 4.63 8.03
C LEU A 199 -27.83 4.30 6.61
N ALA A 200 -27.47 5.31 5.82
CA ALA A 200 -26.85 5.11 4.51
C ALA A 200 -25.45 5.72 4.47
N ILE A 201 -24.44 4.95 4.04
CA ILE A 201 -23.10 5.46 3.77
C ILE A 201 -22.80 5.33 2.27
N PHE A 202 -22.35 6.39 1.63
CA PHE A 202 -22.12 6.36 0.18
C PHE A 202 -21.04 7.34 -0.27
N GLY A 203 -20.46 7.08 -1.43
CA GLY A 203 -19.36 7.88 -1.94
C GLY A 203 -18.38 7.06 -2.74
N ASN A 204 -17.09 7.36 -2.58
CA ASN A 204 -16.03 6.68 -3.31
C ASN A 204 -15.35 5.59 -2.48
N SER A 205 -14.08 5.33 -2.77
CA SER A 205 -13.28 4.35 -2.02
C SER A 205 -13.18 4.69 -0.52
N TYR A 206 -13.42 5.95 -0.14
CA TYR A 206 -13.50 6.36 1.25
C TYR A 206 -14.66 5.73 2.00
N THR A 207 -15.77 5.42 1.32
CA THR A 207 -16.87 4.69 1.94
C THR A 207 -16.38 3.35 2.46
N LYS A 208 -15.70 2.54 1.63
CA LYS A 208 -15.09 1.28 2.08
C LYS A 208 -13.99 1.47 3.12
N ASN A 209 -13.20 2.53 3.02
CA ASN A 209 -12.13 2.81 3.98
C ASN A 209 -12.65 3.11 5.39
N HIS A 210 -13.79 3.81 5.51
CA HIS A 210 -14.37 4.19 6.81
C HIS A 210 -15.39 3.17 7.32
N HIS A 211 -15.91 2.34 6.43
CA HIS A 211 -17.04 1.47 6.67
C HIS A 211 -16.92 0.63 7.95
N LYS A 212 -15.82 -0.11 8.13
CA LYS A 212 -15.65 -0.99 9.29
C LYS A 212 -15.74 -0.21 10.62
N MET A 213 -15.05 0.92 10.72
CA MET A 213 -15.16 1.79 11.88
C MET A 213 -16.59 2.34 12.04
N PHE A 214 -17.23 2.76 10.95
CA PHE A 214 -18.59 3.29 11.01
C PHE A 214 -19.60 2.26 11.54
N VAL A 215 -19.54 1.01 11.06
CA VAL A 215 -20.39 -0.08 11.56
C VAL A 215 -20.11 -0.32 13.04
N GLN A 216 -18.84 -0.36 13.45
CA GLN A 216 -18.49 -0.52 14.87
C GLN A 216 -19.12 0.57 15.74
N GLU A 217 -19.00 1.84 15.37
CA GLU A 217 -19.52 2.95 16.17
C GLU A 217 -21.06 3.05 16.16
N CYS A 218 -21.70 2.71 15.04
CA CYS A 218 -23.14 2.93 14.84
C CYS A 218 -24.02 1.65 15.00
N LYS A 219 -23.45 0.43 15.05
CA LYS A 219 -24.23 -0.84 15.06
C LYS A 219 -25.26 -0.99 16.18
N ASN A 220 -25.08 -0.30 17.30
CA ASN A 220 -26.00 -0.37 18.44
C ASN A 220 -27.20 0.59 18.29
N ARG A 221 -27.13 1.54 17.36
CA ARG A 221 -28.19 2.53 17.09
C ARG A 221 -28.91 2.24 15.78
N ALA A 222 -28.23 1.58 14.83
CA ALA A 222 -28.84 1.23 13.56
C ALA A 222 -29.47 -0.16 13.63
N TYR A 223 -30.62 -0.34 12.98
CA TYR A 223 -31.10 -1.68 12.61
C TYR A 223 -30.55 -2.13 11.26
N ASN A 224 -30.32 -1.16 10.37
CA ASN A 224 -29.79 -1.41 9.04
C ASN A 224 -28.79 -0.29 8.64
N ILE A 225 -27.64 -0.70 8.12
CA ILE A 225 -26.66 0.18 7.48
C ILE A 225 -26.55 -0.25 6.01
N THR A 226 -26.99 0.62 5.10
CA THR A 226 -26.90 0.39 3.66
C THR A 226 -25.73 1.17 3.07
N MET A 227 -25.02 0.58 2.10
CA MET A 227 -23.81 1.14 1.53
C MET A 227 -23.80 1.10 0.00
N ASP A 228 -23.26 2.17 -0.60
CA ASP A 228 -22.77 2.18 -1.98
C ASP A 228 -21.37 2.81 -2.07
N SER A 229 -20.51 2.29 -2.95
CA SER A 229 -19.14 2.80 -3.07
C SER A 229 -18.62 2.68 -4.49
N GLU A 230 -18.43 3.81 -5.15
CA GLU A 230 -17.94 3.90 -6.53
C GLU A 230 -16.53 4.47 -6.59
N ARG A 231 -15.56 3.64 -7.01
CA ARG A 231 -14.14 3.99 -6.98
C ARG A 231 -13.90 5.26 -7.80
N GLY A 232 -13.40 6.31 -7.14
CA GLY A 232 -13.01 7.56 -7.77
C GLY A 232 -14.15 8.55 -8.06
N CYS A 233 -15.41 8.14 -7.92
CA CYS A 233 -16.57 8.99 -8.27
C CYS A 233 -17.22 9.61 -7.04
N GLU A 234 -17.53 10.90 -7.10
CA GLU A 234 -18.15 11.62 -5.98
C GLU A 234 -19.66 11.72 -6.19
N PRO A 235 -20.50 11.64 -5.12
CA PRO A 235 -21.94 11.73 -5.27
C PRO A 235 -22.45 13.13 -5.64
N LEU A 236 -21.69 14.18 -5.31
CA LEU A 236 -22.14 15.56 -5.49
C LEU A 236 -21.75 16.14 -6.85
N ALA A 237 -20.63 15.74 -7.44
CA ALA A 237 -20.19 16.27 -8.73
C ALA A 237 -19.27 15.30 -9.46
N ALA A 238 -19.13 15.51 -10.77
CA ALA A 238 -18.15 14.80 -11.59
C ALA A 238 -17.42 15.80 -12.50
N THR A 239 -16.17 15.50 -12.83
CA THR A 239 -15.44 16.26 -13.83
C THR A 239 -16.07 15.93 -15.21
N PRO A 240 -16.36 16.90 -16.09
CA PRO A 240 -17.12 16.65 -17.31
C PRO A 240 -16.48 15.65 -18.28
N SER A 241 -15.15 15.57 -18.27
CA SER A 241 -14.38 14.61 -19.06
C SER A 241 -14.39 13.19 -18.49
N ASP A 242 -14.78 13.00 -17.22
CA ASP A 242 -14.93 11.69 -16.60
C ASP A 242 -16.33 11.13 -16.84
N HIS A 243 -16.57 10.73 -18.10
CA HIS A 243 -17.87 10.19 -18.52
C HIS A 243 -18.37 9.01 -17.66
N PRO A 244 -17.52 8.07 -17.19
CA PRO A 244 -17.93 7.07 -16.22
C PRO A 244 -18.52 7.67 -14.93
N CYS A 245 -17.83 8.62 -14.29
CA CYS A 245 -18.34 9.22 -13.05
C CYS A 245 -19.57 10.10 -13.26
N VAL A 246 -19.69 10.79 -14.40
CA VAL A 246 -20.92 11.53 -14.76
C VAL A 246 -22.14 10.61 -14.77
N LYS A 247 -22.00 9.38 -15.30
CA LYS A 247 -23.10 8.39 -15.28
C LYS A 247 -23.43 7.90 -13.87
N LYS A 248 -22.44 7.83 -12.98
CA LYS A 248 -22.62 7.39 -11.59
C LYS A 248 -23.43 8.37 -10.73
N LEU A 249 -23.51 9.64 -11.11
CA LEU A 249 -24.30 10.62 -10.38
C LEU A 249 -25.78 10.21 -10.26
N SER A 250 -26.40 9.68 -11.32
CA SER A 250 -27.79 9.20 -11.22
C SER A 250 -27.92 7.93 -10.37
N GLU A 251 -26.92 7.05 -10.41
CA GLU A 251 -26.95 5.80 -9.62
C GLU A 251 -26.87 6.09 -8.11
N PHE A 252 -26.13 7.11 -7.67
CA PHE A 252 -26.16 7.55 -6.27
C PHE A 252 -27.54 8.07 -5.85
N VAL A 253 -28.26 8.74 -6.75
CA VAL A 253 -29.63 9.20 -6.48
C VAL A 253 -30.56 8.00 -6.33
N GLU A 254 -30.48 7.04 -7.25
CA GLU A 254 -31.26 5.80 -7.20
C GLU A 254 -30.98 5.00 -5.91
N PHE A 255 -29.72 4.98 -5.46
CA PHE A 255 -29.34 4.35 -4.20
C PHE A 255 -30.07 4.97 -3.01
N ILE A 256 -30.04 6.29 -2.87
CA ILE A 256 -30.69 6.99 -1.76
C ILE A 256 -32.22 6.93 -1.86
N GLU A 257 -32.78 7.10 -3.07
CA GLU A 257 -34.22 7.01 -3.32
C GLU A 257 -34.79 5.63 -2.95
N SER A 258 -34.06 4.59 -3.30
CA SER A 258 -34.46 3.23 -2.94
C SER A 258 -34.23 2.93 -1.45
N ALA A 259 -33.16 3.48 -0.86
CA ALA A 259 -32.78 3.21 0.53
C ALA A 259 -33.72 3.87 1.53
N LYS A 260 -34.12 5.12 1.27
CA LYS A 260 -34.90 5.99 2.17
C LYS A 260 -34.41 6.00 3.63
N PRO A 261 -33.13 6.36 3.87
CA PRO A 261 -32.55 6.29 5.21
C PRO A 261 -33.08 7.38 6.15
N ASP A 262 -32.97 7.14 7.46
CA ASP A 262 -33.15 8.19 8.46
C ASP A 262 -32.00 9.21 8.37
N TYR A 263 -30.76 8.72 8.29
CA TYR A 263 -29.56 9.52 8.14
C TYR A 263 -28.68 9.00 7.02
N ALA A 264 -28.04 9.90 6.28
CA ALA A 264 -27.11 9.54 5.23
C ALA A 264 -25.74 10.21 5.42
N PHE A 265 -24.69 9.59 4.91
CA PHE A 265 -23.30 10.01 5.09
C PHE A 265 -22.55 9.92 3.75
N ILE A 266 -22.04 11.04 3.26
CA ILE A 266 -21.16 11.09 2.10
C ILE A 266 -19.72 10.95 2.56
N PHE A 267 -19.10 9.80 2.27
CA PHE A 267 -17.69 9.53 2.53
C PHE A 267 -16.90 9.56 1.23
N THR A 268 -16.27 10.70 0.97
CA THR A 268 -15.52 10.96 -0.26
C THR A 268 -14.16 11.56 0.01
N ARG A 269 -13.14 11.03 -0.66
CA ARG A 269 -11.99 11.84 -1.03
C ARG A 269 -12.38 12.78 -2.16
N PHE A 270 -11.94 14.03 -2.08
CA PHE A 270 -12.27 15.00 -3.11
C PHE A 270 -11.60 14.69 -4.46
N PHE A 271 -12.32 14.95 -5.54
CA PHE A 271 -11.82 14.99 -6.93
C PHE A 271 -12.39 16.21 -7.67
N ALA A 272 -13.51 16.05 -8.36
CA ALA A 272 -14.25 17.08 -9.08
C ALA A 272 -14.68 18.24 -8.17
N VAL A 273 -15.01 17.97 -6.91
CA VAL A 273 -15.34 19.04 -5.94
C VAL A 273 -14.17 19.98 -5.67
N ALA A 274 -12.93 19.59 -6.00
CA ALA A 274 -11.77 20.47 -5.95
C ALA A 274 -11.31 20.94 -7.34
N ASP A 275 -12.11 20.78 -8.39
CA ASP A 275 -11.80 21.32 -9.72
C ASP A 275 -11.53 22.83 -9.61
N PRO A 276 -10.57 23.38 -10.37
CA PRO A 276 -10.32 24.82 -10.37
C PRO A 276 -11.58 25.64 -10.69
N PHE A 277 -11.71 26.80 -10.07
CA PHE A 277 -12.67 27.81 -10.53
C PHE A 277 -12.28 28.29 -11.93
N LYS A 278 -13.27 28.73 -12.70
CA LYS A 278 -13.06 29.26 -14.06
C LYS A 278 -12.17 30.51 -14.03
N ASP A 279 -12.42 31.39 -13.06
CA ASP A 279 -11.56 32.52 -12.73
C ASP A 279 -10.82 32.19 -11.43
N LYS A 280 -9.49 32.36 -11.42
CA LYS A 280 -8.67 32.08 -10.24
C LYS A 280 -8.71 33.22 -9.23
N ASP A 281 -8.99 34.44 -9.68
CA ASP A 281 -8.97 35.65 -8.87
C ASP A 281 -10.38 36.00 -8.35
N ASN A 282 -11.41 35.41 -8.95
CA ASN A 282 -12.81 35.56 -8.55
C ASN A 282 -13.48 34.20 -8.30
N GLN A 283 -13.67 33.87 -7.02
CA GLN A 283 -14.34 32.65 -6.56
C GLN A 283 -15.87 32.81 -6.58
N ASP A 284 -16.41 33.04 -7.77
CA ASP A 284 -17.85 33.22 -7.96
C ASP A 284 -18.60 31.88 -7.84
N MET A 285 -19.25 31.66 -6.70
CA MET A 285 -20.08 30.46 -6.48
C MET A 285 -21.33 30.43 -7.36
N GLU A 286 -21.91 31.57 -7.74
CA GLU A 286 -23.19 31.61 -8.46
C GLU A 286 -23.05 31.00 -9.86
N HIS A 287 -21.88 31.16 -10.47
CA HIS A 287 -21.56 30.65 -11.81
C HIS A 287 -20.59 29.45 -11.80
N ASP A 288 -20.23 28.93 -10.62
CA ASP A 288 -19.35 27.76 -10.52
C ASP A 288 -20.08 26.48 -10.93
N ARG A 289 -19.70 25.91 -12.08
CA ARG A 289 -20.30 24.69 -12.64
C ARG A 289 -20.35 23.55 -11.61
N THR A 290 -19.25 23.32 -10.91
CA THR A 290 -19.13 22.23 -9.94
C THR A 290 -20.12 22.45 -8.79
N TYR A 291 -20.19 23.65 -8.22
CA TYR A 291 -21.15 24.00 -7.17
C TYR A 291 -22.61 23.85 -7.62
N ILE A 292 -22.95 24.30 -8.83
CA ILE A 292 -24.30 24.13 -9.41
C ILE A 292 -24.66 22.64 -9.52
N GLU A 293 -23.72 21.79 -9.93
CA GLU A 293 -23.91 20.34 -9.98
C GLU A 293 -24.08 19.73 -8.58
N MET A 294 -23.24 20.14 -7.61
CA MET A 294 -23.34 19.74 -6.20
C MET A 294 -24.72 20.06 -5.63
N LYS A 295 -25.22 21.27 -5.88
CA LYS A 295 -26.57 21.70 -5.49
C LYS A 295 -27.66 20.88 -6.16
N SER A 296 -27.52 20.58 -7.45
CA SER A 296 -28.45 19.73 -8.19
C SER A 296 -28.53 18.32 -7.62
N GLN A 297 -27.39 17.69 -7.30
CA GLN A 297 -27.34 16.37 -6.67
C GLN A 297 -27.92 16.40 -5.26
N LEU A 298 -27.55 17.39 -4.46
CA LEU A 298 -28.08 17.56 -3.11
C LEU A 298 -29.62 17.62 -3.12
N ASN A 299 -30.21 18.43 -4.01
CA ASN A 299 -31.66 18.57 -4.13
C ASN A 299 -32.38 17.25 -4.50
N LYS A 300 -31.68 16.28 -5.11
CA LYS A 300 -32.21 14.95 -5.40
C LYS A 300 -32.08 13.99 -4.21
N PHE A 301 -31.03 14.15 -3.39
CA PHE A 301 -30.83 13.32 -2.20
C PHE A 301 -31.77 13.70 -1.06
N LEU A 302 -31.90 14.99 -0.74
CA LEU A 302 -32.57 15.47 0.47
C LEU A 302 -34.02 14.99 0.64
N PRO A 303 -34.88 14.96 -0.40
CA PRO A 303 -36.26 14.48 -0.26
C PRO A 303 -36.37 13.02 0.20
N ASN A 304 -35.32 12.24 -0.02
CA ASN A 304 -35.26 10.81 0.29
C ASN A 304 -34.55 10.53 1.64
N ILE A 305 -34.07 11.56 2.34
CA ILE A 305 -33.39 11.43 3.64
C ILE A 305 -34.27 12.04 4.73
N LYS A 306 -34.74 11.20 5.66
CA LYS A 306 -35.76 11.62 6.63
C LYS A 306 -35.26 12.67 7.62
N LYS A 307 -34.04 12.55 8.14
CA LYS A 307 -33.50 13.42 9.19
C LYS A 307 -32.38 14.32 8.70
N LYS A 308 -31.15 13.81 8.51
CA LYS A 308 -29.98 14.65 8.19
C LYS A 308 -28.99 13.95 7.27
N LEU A 309 -28.33 14.73 6.41
CA LEU A 309 -27.21 14.33 5.56
C LEU A 309 -25.89 14.84 6.12
N TYR A 310 -24.95 13.95 6.42
CA TYR A 310 -23.59 14.31 6.80
C TYR A 310 -22.68 14.25 5.58
N ILE A 311 -21.80 15.24 5.42
CA ILE A 311 -20.89 15.34 4.27
C ILE A 311 -19.46 15.43 4.77
N LEU A 312 -18.61 14.47 4.39
CA LEU A 312 -17.18 14.54 4.67
C LEU A 312 -16.56 15.71 3.92
N ASP A 313 -16.06 16.69 4.68
CA ASP A 313 -15.45 17.88 4.09
C ASP A 313 -14.10 17.55 3.45
N SER A 314 -13.65 18.41 2.53
CA SER A 314 -12.36 18.27 1.88
C SER A 314 -11.22 18.58 2.85
N PHE A 315 -10.18 17.77 2.82
CA PHE A 315 -8.99 17.88 3.66
C PHE A 315 -7.75 17.45 2.87
N PRO A 316 -6.55 17.95 3.20
CA PRO A 316 -5.36 17.76 2.37
C PRO A 316 -4.96 16.29 2.22
N ARG A 317 -4.51 15.92 1.01
CA ARG A 317 -3.92 14.61 0.75
C ARG A 317 -2.43 14.61 1.06
N ALA A 318 -1.91 13.43 1.38
CA ALA A 318 -0.48 13.23 1.58
C ALA A 318 0.26 13.02 0.24
N ASN A 319 1.53 13.39 0.21
CA ASN A 319 2.44 12.96 -0.84
C ASN A 319 2.67 11.44 -0.73
N ALA A 320 1.96 10.69 -1.58
CA ALA A 320 1.97 9.23 -1.61
C ALA A 320 3.38 8.61 -1.67
N GLY A 321 4.28 9.22 -2.45
CA GLY A 321 5.64 8.72 -2.61
C GLY A 321 6.51 8.86 -1.36
N TYR A 322 6.12 9.71 -0.41
CA TYR A 322 6.89 9.98 0.80
C TYR A 322 6.42 9.17 2.02
N ILE A 323 5.23 8.57 1.97
CA ILE A 323 4.62 7.85 3.10
C ILE A 323 5.53 6.71 3.62
N SER A 324 6.20 5.99 2.72
CA SER A 324 7.11 4.90 3.12
C SER A 324 8.36 5.36 3.87
N HIS A 325 8.72 6.64 3.76
CA HIS A 325 9.94 7.21 4.35
C HIS A 325 9.74 7.78 5.76
N VAL A 326 8.48 7.99 6.19
CA VAL A 326 8.15 8.67 7.45
C VAL A 326 8.87 8.07 8.65
N ALA A 327 8.71 6.77 8.88
CA ALA A 327 9.27 6.11 10.05
C ALA A 327 10.81 6.04 10.00
N SER A 328 11.40 5.80 8.83
CA SER A 328 12.87 5.78 8.68
C SER A 328 13.48 7.16 8.87
N ASP A 329 12.83 8.20 8.39
CA ASP A 329 13.33 9.57 8.51
C ASP A 329 13.28 10.10 9.94
N LEU A 330 12.21 9.79 10.69
CA LEU A 330 12.17 10.06 12.12
C LEU A 330 13.26 9.30 12.87
N LYS A 331 13.47 8.02 12.54
CA LYS A 331 14.56 7.21 13.11
C LYS A 331 15.94 7.82 12.83
N ASN A 332 16.11 8.44 11.67
CA ASN A 332 17.34 9.12 11.25
C ASN A 332 17.45 10.57 11.75
N GLY A 333 16.52 11.03 12.60
CA GLY A 333 16.60 12.32 13.28
C GLY A 333 16.01 13.50 12.51
N LYS A 334 15.30 13.29 11.38
CA LYS A 334 14.53 14.38 10.76
C LYS A 334 13.40 14.82 11.69
N SER A 335 13.11 16.12 11.70
CA SER A 335 12.04 16.66 12.54
C SER A 335 10.65 16.34 11.96
N ILE A 336 9.62 16.37 12.82
CA ILE A 336 8.23 16.16 12.39
C ILE A 336 7.84 17.19 11.34
N GLU A 337 8.26 18.45 11.53
CA GLU A 337 7.96 19.57 10.64
C GLU A 337 8.58 19.40 9.25
N GLU A 338 9.82 18.93 9.17
CA GLU A 338 10.50 18.66 7.89
C GLU A 338 9.78 17.57 7.10
N ILE A 339 9.40 16.48 7.78
CA ILE A 339 8.68 15.35 7.17
C ILE A 339 7.26 15.79 6.76
N SER A 340 6.56 16.54 7.62
CA SER A 340 5.22 17.08 7.33
C SER A 340 5.22 18.01 6.12
N LYS A 341 6.24 18.87 5.97
CA LYS A 341 6.41 19.70 4.76
C LYS A 341 6.62 18.85 3.51
N SER A 342 7.40 17.78 3.62
CA SER A 342 7.64 16.84 2.51
C SER A 342 6.39 16.05 2.10
N LEU A 343 5.48 15.84 3.06
CA LEU A 343 4.20 15.18 2.86
C LEU A 343 3.10 16.12 2.35
N LEU A 344 3.26 17.44 2.52
CA LEU A 344 2.27 18.41 2.08
C LEU A 344 2.13 18.38 0.56
N ARG A 345 0.89 18.18 0.09
CA ARG A 345 0.55 18.27 -1.32
C ARG A 345 -0.42 19.43 -1.55
N PRO A 346 -0.04 20.48 -2.30
CA PRO A 346 -0.97 21.54 -2.68
C PRO A 346 -1.89 21.01 -3.78
N ASP A 347 -3.01 20.45 -3.35
CA ASP A 347 -3.88 19.62 -4.18
C ASP A 347 -5.30 20.19 -4.32
N GLY A 348 -5.52 21.38 -3.72
CA GLY A 348 -6.68 22.23 -3.92
C GLY A 348 -7.90 21.88 -3.07
N TYR A 349 -7.73 21.11 -1.99
CA TYR A 349 -8.83 20.75 -1.09
C TYR A 349 -9.60 21.98 -0.58
N GLU A 350 -8.94 23.15 -0.46
CA GLU A 350 -9.56 24.40 -0.05
C GLU A 350 -10.74 24.79 -0.94
N ARG A 351 -10.66 24.52 -2.25
CA ARG A 351 -11.78 24.78 -3.19
C ARG A 351 -12.99 23.90 -2.87
N GLY A 352 -12.75 22.64 -2.54
CA GLY A 352 -13.80 21.73 -2.10
C GLY A 352 -14.46 22.20 -0.80
N ARG A 353 -13.66 22.70 0.16
CA ARG A 353 -14.17 23.26 1.41
C ARG A 353 -15.06 24.48 1.18
N LEU A 354 -14.67 25.40 0.30
CA LEU A 354 -15.49 26.55 -0.06
C LEU A 354 -16.86 26.12 -0.62
N ARG A 355 -16.86 25.15 -1.54
CA ARG A 355 -18.10 24.62 -2.13
C ARG A 355 -18.95 23.88 -1.10
N HIS A 356 -18.37 23.06 -0.23
CA HIS A 356 -19.10 22.38 0.84
C HIS A 356 -19.69 23.36 1.86
N ALA A 357 -18.95 24.41 2.24
CA ALA A 357 -19.44 25.44 3.15
C ALA A 357 -20.63 26.20 2.56
N ALA A 358 -20.55 26.57 1.28
CA ALA A 358 -21.68 27.18 0.56
C ALA A 358 -22.88 26.23 0.49
N LEU A 359 -22.64 24.94 0.21
CA LEU A 359 -23.68 23.93 0.05
C LEU A 359 -24.43 23.66 1.37
N VAL A 360 -23.71 23.54 2.49
CA VAL A 360 -24.34 23.32 3.81
C VAL A 360 -25.07 24.57 4.31
N LYS A 361 -24.58 25.78 3.98
CA LYS A 361 -25.31 27.01 4.27
C LYS A 361 -26.69 27.03 3.60
N GLU A 362 -26.79 26.53 2.36
CA GLU A 362 -28.06 26.42 1.65
C GLU A 362 -28.96 25.30 2.19
N CYS A 363 -28.36 24.15 2.55
CA CYS A 363 -29.09 23.01 3.11
C CYS A 363 -29.64 23.25 4.53
N GLY A 364 -29.07 24.21 5.26
CA GLY A 364 -29.46 24.55 6.62
C GLY A 364 -29.29 23.36 7.58
N GLU A 365 -30.24 23.21 8.52
CA GLU A 365 -30.20 22.15 9.55
C GLU A 365 -30.25 20.72 9.00
N LYS A 366 -30.59 20.56 7.72
CA LYS A 366 -30.69 19.26 7.05
C LYS A 366 -29.31 18.68 6.69
N CYS A 367 -28.25 19.49 6.66
CA CYS A 367 -26.89 19.03 6.38
C CYS A 367 -25.91 19.39 7.50
N GLU A 368 -24.87 18.57 7.65
CA GLU A 368 -23.77 18.83 8.58
C GLU A 368 -22.44 18.33 8.00
N LEU A 369 -21.37 19.11 8.18
CA LEU A 369 -20.04 18.72 7.73
C LEU A 369 -19.35 17.81 8.76
N ILE A 370 -18.68 16.78 8.27
CA ILE A 370 -17.70 16.00 9.04
C ILE A 370 -16.33 16.59 8.70
N ASP A 371 -15.69 17.24 9.67
CA ASP A 371 -14.43 17.94 9.45
C ASP A 371 -13.25 17.25 10.13
N TYR A 372 -12.28 16.81 9.32
CA TYR A 372 -11.03 16.19 9.80
C TYR A 372 -9.90 17.18 9.94
N LEU A 373 -10.00 18.37 9.35
CA LEU A 373 -8.91 19.34 9.30
C LEU A 373 -8.36 19.69 10.68
N PRO A 374 -9.20 19.89 11.73
CA PRO A 374 -8.70 20.18 13.07
C PRO A 374 -7.84 19.05 13.68
N LEU A 375 -8.07 17.80 13.30
CA LEU A 375 -7.29 16.65 13.79
C LEU A 375 -5.95 16.50 13.06
N LEU A 376 -5.86 17.04 11.84
CA LEU A 376 -4.66 16.99 11.01
C LEU A 376 -3.81 18.25 11.15
N TRP A 377 -4.26 19.28 11.89
CA TRP A 377 -3.53 20.54 12.02
C TRP A 377 -2.80 20.63 13.36
N ASN A 378 -1.50 20.94 13.30
CA ASN A 378 -0.70 21.21 14.48
C ASN A 378 -0.56 22.73 14.69
N ASN A 379 -1.21 23.24 15.75
CA ASN A 379 -1.19 24.67 16.09
C ASN A 379 0.20 25.18 16.50
N ALA A 380 1.03 24.34 17.12
CA ALA A 380 2.35 24.76 17.60
C ALA A 380 3.31 25.01 16.44
N THR A 381 3.21 24.22 15.39
CA THR A 381 4.12 24.27 14.23
C THR A 381 3.49 24.98 13.03
N SER A 382 2.18 25.26 13.06
CA SER A 382 1.40 25.76 11.92
C SER A 382 1.55 24.89 10.66
N THR A 383 1.52 23.57 10.85
CA THR A 383 1.66 22.60 9.74
C THR A 383 0.66 21.46 9.84
N TYR A 384 0.32 20.88 8.70
CA TYR A 384 -0.41 19.62 8.65
C TYR A 384 0.44 18.45 9.16
N GLN A 385 -0.17 17.60 9.98
CA GLN A 385 0.41 16.42 10.57
C GLN A 385 -0.21 15.17 9.97
N TYR A 386 0.62 14.41 9.25
CA TYR A 386 0.20 13.23 8.48
C TYR A 386 0.57 11.91 9.17
N PHE A 387 1.17 11.96 10.36
CA PHE A 387 1.67 10.82 11.12
C PHE A 387 1.83 11.19 12.60
N ASP A 388 1.84 10.19 13.48
CA ASP A 388 2.06 10.38 14.93
C ASP A 388 3.56 10.56 15.27
N LYS A 389 3.86 10.92 16.52
CA LYS A 389 5.26 11.13 16.98
C LYS A 389 6.16 9.88 16.88
N ARG A 390 5.59 8.70 16.65
CA ARG A 390 6.30 7.41 16.51
C ARG A 390 6.42 6.98 15.04
N GLY A 391 5.94 7.79 14.10
CA GLY A 391 6.04 7.54 12.68
C GLY A 391 4.94 6.68 12.10
N PHE A 392 3.85 6.41 12.84
CA PHE A 392 2.67 5.75 12.28
C PHE A 392 1.94 6.73 11.37
N SER A 393 1.91 6.44 10.06
CA SER A 393 1.26 7.33 9.10
C SER A 393 -0.25 7.21 9.20
N TYR A 394 -0.95 8.34 9.09
CA TYR A 394 -2.41 8.39 8.97
C TYR A 394 -2.89 8.10 7.56
N PHE A 395 -2.00 8.03 6.57
CA PHE A 395 -2.35 7.83 5.16
C PHE A 395 -1.66 6.62 4.57
N THR A 396 -2.27 6.07 3.53
CA THR A 396 -1.66 5.07 2.64
C THR A 396 -1.25 5.68 1.30
N SER A 397 -0.38 5.03 0.54
CA SER A 397 0.10 5.51 -0.76
C SER A 397 -1.02 5.63 -1.81
N PRO A 398 -2.11 4.84 -1.79
CA PRO A 398 -3.30 5.15 -2.58
C PRO A 398 -4.05 6.41 -2.15
N ASN A 399 -3.61 7.12 -1.10
CA ASN A 399 -4.25 8.27 -0.46
C ASN A 399 -5.59 7.94 0.22
N HIS A 400 -5.70 6.78 0.87
CA HIS A 400 -6.74 6.52 1.87
C HIS A 400 -6.21 6.83 3.26
N LEU A 401 -7.08 6.82 4.27
CA LEU A 401 -6.61 6.77 5.66
C LEU A 401 -6.10 5.36 5.95
N SER A 402 -4.93 5.28 6.59
CA SER A 402 -4.45 4.03 7.18
C SER A 402 -5.35 3.61 8.33
N ALA A 403 -5.17 2.41 8.87
CA ALA A 403 -5.85 2.00 10.10
C ALA A 403 -5.66 3.02 11.23
N HIS A 404 -4.45 3.56 11.35
CA HIS A 404 -4.14 4.58 12.36
C HIS A 404 -4.83 5.92 12.08
N GLY A 405 -4.97 6.30 10.80
CA GLY A 405 -5.75 7.46 10.39
C GLY A 405 -7.25 7.29 10.67
N ILE A 406 -7.79 6.08 10.51
CA ILE A 406 -9.17 5.76 10.90
C ILE A 406 -9.36 5.90 12.41
N GLU A 407 -8.41 5.42 13.22
CA GLU A 407 -8.46 5.61 14.69
C GLU A 407 -8.36 7.08 15.11
N LEU A 408 -7.62 7.91 14.36
CA LEU A 408 -7.54 9.35 14.61
C LEU A 408 -8.92 10.01 14.49
N VAL A 409 -9.71 9.65 13.46
CA VAL A 409 -11.00 10.27 13.17
C VAL A 409 -12.19 9.57 13.84
N ARG A 410 -12.02 8.34 14.33
CA ARG A 410 -13.05 7.54 15.03
C ARG A 410 -13.83 8.33 16.09
N PRO A 411 -13.23 9.17 16.96
CA PRO A 411 -13.98 9.92 17.98
C PRO A 411 -15.07 10.83 17.40
N ILE A 412 -14.92 11.33 16.16
CA ILE A 412 -15.96 12.11 15.48
C ILE A 412 -17.20 11.24 15.27
N TYR A 413 -17.02 10.01 14.80
CA TYR A 413 -18.10 9.06 14.54
C TYR A 413 -18.72 8.52 15.81
N THR A 414 -17.93 8.22 16.84
CA THR A 414 -18.45 7.88 18.17
C THR A 414 -19.44 8.95 18.65
N LYS A 415 -19.06 10.23 18.54
CA LYS A 415 -19.91 11.36 18.92
C LYS A 415 -21.15 11.46 18.04
N ILE A 416 -21.01 11.38 16.73
CA ILE A 416 -22.13 11.47 15.78
C ILE A 416 -23.14 10.35 16.05
N CYS A 417 -22.69 9.08 16.07
CA CYS A 417 -23.54 7.91 16.31
C CYS A 417 -24.25 7.99 17.67
N ALA A 418 -23.57 8.46 18.73
CA ALA A 418 -24.19 8.67 20.04
C ALA A 418 -25.24 9.79 20.03
N SER A 419 -25.09 10.80 19.18
CA SER A 419 -25.95 11.98 19.13
C SER A 419 -27.19 11.88 18.23
N LEU A 420 -27.35 10.78 17.49
CA LEU A 420 -28.53 10.55 16.64
C LEU A 420 -29.82 10.54 17.48
N LYS A 421 -30.90 11.14 16.96
CA LYS A 421 -32.18 11.38 17.64
C LYS A 421 -33.35 11.13 16.71
#